data_AF-A0A381YRR8-F1
#
_entry.id   AF-A0A381YRR8-F1
#
_cell.length_a   1.000
_cell.length_b   1.000
_cell.length_c   1.000
_cell.angle_alpha   90.00
_cell.angle_beta   90.00
_cell.angle_gamma   90.00
#
_symmetry.space_group_name_H-M   'P 1'
#
loop_
_entity.id
_entity.type
_entity.pdbx_description
1 polymer ?
#
loop_
_entity_poly.entity_id
_entity_poly.type
_entity_poly.pdbx_seq_one_letter_code
_entity_poly.pdbx_strand_id
1 'polypeptide(L)' 'VNRFQSIVAHHGEPGDPVLLEWIKHRLEELVGMDPLTVIVIVLAFILVIPIGIVTVYIWERHHSKH' A
#
# COMPACT_ATOMS: atom_id res chain seq x y z
N VAL A 1 -1.46 14.22 -24.59
CA VAL A 1 -0.96 14.18 -23.20
C VAL A 1 -0.81 12.73 -22.78
N ASN A 2 0.42 12.27 -22.56
CA ASN A 2 0.72 10.89 -22.15
C ASN A 2 0.26 10.71 -20.69
N ARG A 3 -0.63 9.75 -20.38
CA ARG A 3 -1.29 9.64 -19.05
C ARG A 3 -0.33 9.59 -17.86
N PHE A 4 0.86 9.02 -18.07
CA PHE A 4 1.93 8.96 -17.06
C PHE A 4 2.45 10.35 -16.64
N GLN A 5 2.54 11.30 -17.57
CA GLN A 5 2.99 12.66 -17.27
C GLN A 5 2.00 13.41 -16.39
N SER A 6 0.70 13.13 -16.53
CA SER A 6 -0.34 13.74 -15.70
C SER A 6 -0.31 13.23 -14.27
N ILE A 7 0.05 11.97 -14.02
CA ILE A 7 0.17 11.42 -12.66
C ILE A 7 1.38 12.02 -11.96
N VAL A 8 2.52 12.09 -12.64
CA VAL A 8 3.76 12.68 -12.11
C VAL A 8 3.61 14.20 -11.90
N ALA A 9 2.92 14.89 -12.80
CA ALA A 9 2.71 16.34 -12.71
C ALA A 9 1.53 16.77 -11.81
N HIS A 10 0.75 15.84 -11.25
CA HIS A 10 -0.33 16.17 -10.29
C HIS A 10 0.21 16.40 -8.85
N HIS A 11 1.46 16.03 -8.59
CA HIS A 11 2.13 16.27 -7.30
C HIS A 11 2.73 17.69 -7.23
N GLY A 12 1.95 18.69 -7.62
CA GLY A 12 2.40 20.06 -7.84
C GLY A 12 3.09 20.73 -6.63
N GLU A 13 2.78 20.28 -5.42
CA GLU A 13 3.46 20.72 -4.20
C GLU A 13 3.80 19.48 -3.34
N PRO A 14 5.03 19.38 -2.80
CA PRO A 14 5.33 18.40 -1.76
C PRO A 14 4.33 18.62 -0.62
N GLY A 15 3.67 17.54 -0.18
CA GLY A 15 2.68 17.62 0.90
C GLY A 15 3.27 18.32 2.12
N ASP A 16 2.49 19.20 2.75
CA ASP A 16 2.92 20.00 3.89
C ASP A 16 3.53 19.10 4.99
N PRO A 17 4.82 19.30 5.32
CA PRO A 17 5.50 18.45 6.30
C PRO A 17 4.85 18.53 7.70
N VAL A 18 4.26 19.66 8.07
CA VAL A 18 3.59 19.84 9.37
C VAL A 18 2.31 19.01 9.44
N LEU A 19 1.52 19.01 8.37
CA LEU A 19 0.31 18.19 8.31
C LEU A 19 0.65 16.69 8.31
N LEU A 20 1.71 16.30 7.61
CA LEU A 20 2.18 14.91 7.61
C LEU A 20 2.65 14.46 9.00
N GLU A 21 3.34 15.31 9.73
CA GLU A 21 3.74 15.05 11.11
C GLU A 21 2.54 14.96 12.05
N TRP A 22 1.57 15.87 11.91
CA TRP A 22 0.31 15.82 12.68
C TRP A 22 -0.47 14.51 12.42
N ILE A 23 -0.57 14.06 11.17
CA ILE A 23 -1.25 12.80 10.82
C ILE A 23 -0.55 11.63 11.49
N LYS A 24 0.80 11.56 11.43
CA LYS A 24 1.58 10.49 12.05
C LYS A 24 1.33 10.44 13.56
N HIS A 25 1.42 11.58 14.23
CA HIS A 25 1.20 11.64 15.68
C HIS A 25 -0.24 11.26 16.06
N ARG A 26 -1.23 11.70 15.28
CA ARG A 26 -2.63 11.30 15.50
C ARG A 26 -2.84 9.79 15.32
N LEU A 27 -2.19 9.17 14.33
CA LEU A 27 -2.24 7.73 14.12
C LEU A 27 -1.58 6.97 15.29
N GLU A 28 -0.43 7.45 15.79
CA GLU A 28 0.21 6.92 16.99
C GLU A 28 -0.72 6.97 18.20
N GLU A 29 -1.35 8.12 18.47
CA GLU A 29 -2.28 8.28 19.59
C GLU A 29 -3.50 7.36 19.50
N LEU A 30 -4.05 7.16 18.29
CA LEU A 30 -5.27 6.36 18.09
C LEU A 30 -5.01 4.85 18.14
N VAL A 31 -3.91 4.40 17.57
CA VAL A 31 -3.60 2.96 17.41
C VAL A 31 -2.65 2.46 18.50
N GLY A 32 -1.92 3.36 19.16
CA GLY A 32 -0.86 3.02 20.12
C GLY A 32 0.34 2.34 19.46
N MET A 33 0.46 2.45 18.13
CA MET A 33 1.51 1.82 17.34
C MET A 33 2.21 2.88 16.49
N ASP A 34 3.49 2.64 16.21
CA ASP A 34 4.28 3.46 15.31
C ASP A 34 3.60 3.54 13.90
N PRO A 35 3.58 4.71 13.22
CA PRO A 35 2.87 4.90 11.96
C PRO A 35 3.38 3.98 10.86
N LEU A 36 4.69 3.71 10.83
CA LEU A 36 5.30 2.81 9.85
C LEU A 36 4.76 1.39 10.06
N THR A 37 4.59 0.96 11.31
CA THR A 37 3.99 -0.33 11.65
C THR A 37 2.57 -0.44 11.10
N VAL A 38 1.73 0.59 11.29
CA VAL A 38 0.36 0.62 10.76
C VAL A 38 0.35 0.54 9.23
N ILE A 39 1.21 1.30 8.57
CA ILE A 39 1.34 1.29 7.10
C ILE A 39 1.73 -0.11 6.61
N VAL A 40 2.71 -0.75 7.26
CA VAL A 40 3.15 -2.11 6.89
C VAL A 40 2.02 -3.12 7.06
N ILE A 41 1.26 -3.05 8.15
CA ILE A 41 0.11 -3.93 8.40
C ILE A 41 -0.95 -3.76 7.30
N VAL A 42 -1.33 -2.51 7.00
CA VAL A 42 -2.32 -2.22 5.95
C VAL A 42 -1.84 -2.72 4.59
N LEU A 43 -0.58 -2.47 4.26
CA LEU A 43 0.01 -2.96 3.01
C LEU A 43 0.02 -4.49 2.95
N ALA A 44 0.35 -5.16 4.06
CA ALA A 44 0.29 -6.62 4.14
C ALA A 44 -1.13 -7.14 3.89
N PHE A 45 -2.15 -6.53 4.50
CA PHE A 45 -3.56 -6.90 4.25
C PHE A 45 -3.97 -6.69 2.79
N ILE A 46 -3.57 -5.58 2.17
CA ILE A 46 -3.82 -5.32 0.74
C ILE A 46 -3.18 -6.41 -0.13
N LEU A 47 -1.99 -6.89 0.24
CA LEU A 47 -1.25 -7.90 -0.51
C LEU A 47 -1.79 -9.34 -0.34
N VAL A 48 -2.62 -9.61 0.67
CA VAL A 48 -3.19 -10.97 0.88
C VAL A 48 -3.96 -11.45 -0.35
N ILE A 49 -4.79 -10.59 -0.95
CA ILE A 49 -5.61 -10.96 -2.12
C ILE A 49 -4.76 -11.29 -3.34
N PRO A 50 -3.87 -10.40 -3.84
CA PRO A 50 -3.07 -10.70 -5.03
C PRO A 50 -2.15 -11.90 -4.80
N ILE A 51 -1.54 -12.03 -3.61
CA ILE A 51 -0.72 -13.21 -3.28
C ILE A 51 -1.58 -14.47 -3.32
N GLY A 52 -2.76 -14.45 -2.69
CA GLY A 52 -3.69 -15.60 -2.71
C GLY A 52 -4.09 -16.01 -4.12
N ILE A 53 -4.42 -15.05 -5.00
CA ILE A 53 -4.74 -15.32 -6.41
C ILE A 53 -3.55 -15.98 -7.11
N VAL A 54 -2.35 -15.45 -6.95
CA VAL A 54 -1.13 -16.00 -7.57
C VAL A 54 -0.84 -17.41 -7.05
N THR A 55 -0.96 -17.63 -5.74
CA THR A 55 -0.76 -18.94 -5.12
C THR A 55 -1.74 -19.98 -5.65
N VAL A 56 -3.04 -19.65 -5.71
CA VAL A 56 -4.08 -20.54 -6.26
C VAL A 56 -3.84 -20.82 -7.74
N TYR A 57 -3.50 -19.79 -8.53
CA TYR A 57 -3.21 -19.95 -9.95
C TYR A 57 -2.01 -20.88 -10.21
N ILE A 58 -0.94 -20.73 -9.44
CA ILE A 58 0.24 -21.60 -9.56
C ILE A 58 -0.11 -23.04 -9.15
N TRP A 59 -0.89 -23.21 -8.07
CA TRP A 59 -1.34 -24.51 -7.61
C TRP A 59 -2.12 -25.24 -8.70
N GLU A 60 -3.14 -24.60 -9.26
CA GLU A 60 -3.96 -25.17 -10.33
C GLU A 60 -3.13 -25.51 -11.57
N ARG A 61 -2.21 -24.63 -11.96
CA ARG A 61 -1.32 -24.86 -13.10
C ARG A 61 -0.36 -26.03 -12.88
N HIS A 62 0.11 -26.24 -11.66
CA HIS A 62 0.96 -27.39 -11.35
C HIS A 62 0.14 -28.68 -11.30
N HIS A 63 -1.09 -28.63 -10.78
CA HIS A 63 -1.98 -29.79 -10.68
C HIS A 63 -2.51 -30.25 -12.04
N SER A 64 -2.86 -29.33 -12.94
CA SER A 64 -3.36 -29.65 -14.29
C SER A 64 -2.32 -30.26 -15.23
N LYS A 65 -1.02 -30.23 -14.87
CA LYS A 65 0.06 -30.79 -15.68
C LYS A 65 0.40 -32.24 -15.33
N HIS A 66 -0.21 -32.79 -14.28
CA HIS A 66 -0.14 -34.20 -13.90
C HIS A 66 -1.44 -34.89 -14.26
#